data_AF-A0A9E3YVJ0-F1
#
_entry.id   AF-A0A9E3YVJ0-F1
#
_cell.length_a   1.000
_cell.length_b   1.000
_cell.length_c   1.000
_cell.angle_alpha   90.00
_cell.angle_beta   90.00
_cell.angle_gamma   90.00
#
_symmetry.space_group_name_H-M   'P 1'
#
loop_
_entity.id
_entity.type
_entity.pdbx_description
1 polymer ?
#
loop_
_entity_poly.entity_id
_entity_poly.type
_entity_poly.pdbx_seq_one_letter_code
_entity_poly.pdbx_strand_id
1 'polypeptide(L)'
;MHKTRQAYCRGDDDKESLDVSLRGQALRRAVQAELPKTLTPYEWEQWYAEHGVPRAHLQAVTKPRKRWWHWSWFGACGKDS
;
A
#
# COMPACT_ATOMS: atom_id res chain seq x y z
N MET A 1 1.04 -32.03 -42.01
CA MET A 1 1.70 -30.83 -41.45
C MET A 1 0.63 -29.74 -41.30
N HIS A 2 -0.01 -29.63 -40.13
CA HIS A 2 -1.01 -28.60 -39.89
C HIS A 2 -0.43 -27.48 -39.01
N LYS A 3 -0.72 -26.27 -39.46
CA LYS A 3 0.00 -25.01 -39.23
C LYS A 3 -0.38 -24.41 -37.87
N THR A 4 0.63 -23.98 -37.12
CA THR A 4 0.54 -23.19 -35.88
C THR A 4 -0.25 -21.90 -36.09
N ARG A 5 -1.26 -21.66 -35.25
CA ARG A 5 -1.81 -20.33 -34.99
C ARG A 5 -2.12 -20.22 -33.50
N GLN A 6 -1.06 -20.06 -32.72
CA GLN A 6 -1.18 -19.58 -31.35
C GLN A 6 -1.23 -18.05 -31.44
N ALA A 7 -2.45 -17.51 -31.52
CA ALA A 7 -2.68 -16.08 -31.39
C ALA A 7 -2.53 -15.74 -29.90
N TYR A 8 -1.36 -15.27 -29.51
CA TYR A 8 -1.17 -14.65 -28.20
C TYR A 8 -1.95 -13.33 -28.20
N CYS A 9 -3.03 -13.26 -27.44
CA CYS A 9 -3.68 -12.00 -27.09
C CYS A 9 -2.70 -11.18 -26.24
N ARG A 10 -1.88 -10.36 -26.90
CA ARG A 10 -1.03 -9.35 -26.28
C ARG A 10 -1.88 -8.11 -26.02
N GLY A 11 -2.43 -8.02 -24.82
CA GLY A 11 -3.06 -6.80 -24.32
C GLY A 11 -2.00 -5.95 -23.61
N ASP A 12 -1.32 -5.09 -24.37
CA ASP A 12 -0.58 -3.94 -23.82
C ASP A 12 -1.59 -2.78 -23.74
N ASP A 13 -2.22 -2.61 -22.57
CA ASP A 13 -2.93 -1.39 -22.21
C ASP A 13 -2.25 -0.80 -20.97
N ASP A 14 -1.12 -0.12 -21.19
CA ASP A 14 -0.38 0.68 -20.21
C ASP A 14 -1.13 1.97 -19.84
N LYS A 15 -2.39 1.82 -19.42
CA LYS A 15 -3.11 2.83 -18.64
C LYS A 15 -3.64 2.12 -17.43
N GLU A 16 -3.06 2.43 -16.27
CA GLU A 16 -3.46 1.94 -14.96
C GLU A 16 -4.87 2.43 -14.61
N SER A 17 -5.90 1.97 -15.33
CA SER A 17 -7.24 1.89 -14.79
C SER A 17 -7.11 0.86 -13.67
N LEU A 18 -6.98 1.33 -12.44
CA LEU A 18 -7.05 0.47 -11.26
C LEU A 18 -8.33 -0.34 -11.38
N ASP A 19 -8.22 -1.61 -11.77
CA ASP A 19 -9.36 -2.49 -11.94
C ASP A 19 -9.94 -2.74 -10.53
N VAL A 20 -10.96 -1.95 -10.19
CA VAL A 20 -11.62 -1.98 -8.88
C VAL A 20 -12.59 -3.18 -8.81
N SER A 21 -12.76 -3.94 -9.90
CA SER A 21 -13.56 -5.16 -9.87
C SER A 21 -12.96 -6.18 -8.90
N LEU A 22 -13.80 -7.09 -8.39
CA LEU A 22 -13.34 -8.19 -7.53
C LEU A 22 -12.27 -9.03 -8.22
N ARG A 23 -12.40 -9.23 -9.54
CA ARG A 23 -11.41 -9.96 -10.34
C ARG A 23 -10.08 -9.21 -10.36
N GLY A 24 -10.09 -7.91 -10.63
CA GLY A 24 -8.90 -7.06 -10.62
C GLY A 24 -8.22 -7.07 -9.26
N GLN A 25 -8.98 -6.93 -8.17
CA GLN A 25 -8.46 -7.01 -6.81
C GLN A 25 -7.90 -8.41 -6.46
N ALA A 26 -8.58 -9.48 -6.87
CA ALA A 26 -8.11 -10.84 -6.65
C ALA A 26 -6.79 -11.12 -7.40
N LEU A 27 -6.73 -10.72 -8.67
CA LEU A 27 -5.53 -10.85 -9.49
C LEU A 27 -4.38 -10.03 -8.88
N ARG A 28 -4.65 -8.78 -8.50
CA ARG A 28 -3.67 -7.92 -7.83
C ARG A 28 -3.11 -8.58 -6.58
N ARG A 29 -3.96 -9.11 -5.70
CA ARG A 29 -3.50 -9.81 -4.47
C ARG A 29 -2.70 -11.08 -4.78
N ALA A 30 -3.02 -11.78 -5.86
CA ALA A 30 -2.31 -13.00 -6.25
C ALA A 30 -0.91 -12.71 -6.83
N VAL A 31 -0.75 -11.60 -7.56
CA VAL A 31 0.51 -11.24 -8.22
C VAL A 31 1.40 -10.35 -7.34
N GLN A 32 0.80 -9.53 -6.48
CA GLN A 32 1.52 -8.57 -5.67
C GLN A 32 2.18 -9.28 -4.47
N ALA A 33 3.51 -9.21 -4.41
CA ALA A 33 4.29 -9.62 -3.25
C ALA A 33 4.08 -8.60 -2.11
N GLU A 34 2.92 -8.65 -1.44
CA GLU A 34 2.63 -7.81 -0.29
C GLU A 34 3.41 -8.27 0.94
N LEU A 35 3.84 -7.29 1.73
CA LEU A 35 4.42 -7.53 3.04
C LEU A 35 3.38 -8.20 3.94
N PRO A 36 3.75 -9.27 4.65
CA PRO A 36 2.81 -9.95 5.53
C PRO A 36 2.42 -9.03 6.70
N LYS A 37 1.13 -9.01 7.08
CA LYS A 37 0.58 -8.07 8.08
C LYS A 37 0.48 -8.66 9.48
N THR A 38 0.54 -9.99 9.60
CA THR A 38 0.19 -10.73 10.82
C THR A 38 1.26 -11.71 11.29
N LEU A 39 2.52 -11.53 10.87
CA LEU A 39 3.61 -12.36 11.39
C LEU A 39 3.84 -12.08 12.88
N THR A 40 4.19 -13.14 13.61
CA THR A 40 4.73 -13.03 14.96
C THR A 40 6.10 -12.35 14.95
N PRO A 41 6.56 -11.79 16.08
CA PRO A 41 7.87 -11.13 16.13
C PRO A 41 9.03 -12.02 15.66
N TYR A 42 9.02 -13.31 16.01
CA TYR A 42 10.05 -14.25 15.58
C TYR A 42 10.01 -14.50 14.07
N GLU A 43 8.82 -14.66 13.49
CA GLU A 43 8.67 -14.84 12.05
C GLU A 43 9.10 -13.59 11.26
N TRP A 44 8.93 -12.38 11.83
CA TRP A 44 9.47 -11.16 11.24
C TRP A 44 11.00 -11.16 11.17
N GLU A 45 11.69 -11.67 12.20
CA GLU A 45 13.16 -11.77 12.20
C GLU A 45 13.64 -12.68 11.07
N GLN A 46 12.99 -13.83 10.90
CA GLN A 46 13.27 -14.76 9.80
C GLN A 46 13.00 -14.10 8.45
N TRP A 47 11.85 -13.43 8.31
CA TRP A 47 11.47 -12.76 7.08
C TRP A 47 12.46 -11.64 6.71
N TYR A 48 12.95 -10.86 7.68
CA TYR A 48 13.99 -9.85 7.44
C TYR A 48 15.34 -10.44 7.06
N ALA A 49 15.70 -11.61 7.58
CA ALA A 49 16.93 -12.29 7.18
C ALA A 49 16.89 -12.69 5.70
N GLU A 50 15.71 -13.08 5.20
CA GLU A 50 15.51 -13.52 3.82
C GLU A 50 15.25 -12.37 2.83
N HIS A 51 14.47 -11.36 3.22
CA HIS A 51 13.95 -10.33 2.33
C HIS A 51 14.53 -8.93 2.61
N GLY A 52 15.24 -8.77 3.72
CA GLY A 52 15.70 -7.48 4.22
C GLY A 52 14.60 -6.65 4.88
N VAL A 53 14.96 -5.49 5.43
CA VAL A 53 14.01 -4.61 6.12
C VAL A 53 13.31 -3.70 5.09
N PRO A 54 11.97 -3.71 5.01
CA PRO A 54 11.24 -2.84 4.10
C PRO A 54 11.43 -1.38 4.48
N ARG A 55 11.54 -0.49 3.48
CA ARG A 55 11.70 0.96 3.69
C ARG A 55 10.59 1.57 4.55
N ALA A 56 9.39 0.98 4.51
CA ALA A 56 8.25 1.38 5.34
C ALA A 56 8.53 1.22 6.85
N HIS A 57 9.29 0.20 7.25
CA HIS A 57 9.63 -0.06 8.65
C HIS A 57 10.80 0.80 9.16
N LEU A 58 11.59 1.39 8.24
CA LEU A 58 12.70 2.29 8.58
C LEU A 58 12.23 3.69 9.02
N GLN A 59 11.02 4.13 8.64
CA GLN A 59 10.53 5.50 8.91
C GLN A 59 9.76 5.64 10.24
N ALA A 60 10.17 4.94 11.30
CA ALA A 60 9.46 4.95 12.57
C ALA A 60 9.66 6.24 13.42
N VAL A 61 10.41 7.24 12.95
CA VAL A 61 10.80 8.38 13.78
C VAL A 61 10.32 9.70 13.19
N THR A 62 9.47 10.40 13.94
CA THR A 62 9.08 11.82 13.80
C THR A 62 8.04 12.21 12.74
N LYS A 63 6.78 11.80 12.94
CA LYS A 63 5.67 12.70 12.59
C LYS A 63 4.92 13.07 13.87
N PRO A 64 5.05 14.31 14.37
CA PRO A 64 4.27 14.73 15.53
C PRO A 64 2.79 14.60 15.16
N ARG A 65 2.05 13.79 15.92
CA ARG A 65 0.60 13.66 15.76
C ARG A 65 0.00 15.05 16.00
N LYS A 66 -0.53 15.70 14.97
CA LYS A 66 -1.30 16.94 15.13
C LYS A 66 -2.50 16.63 16.02
N ARG A 67 -2.48 17.17 17.24
CA ARG A 67 -3.57 17.07 18.20
C ARG A 67 -4.71 17.95 17.68
N TRP A 68 -5.77 17.29 17.23
CA TRP A 68 -6.94 17.92 16.61
C TRP A 68 -7.67 18.88 17.56
N TRP A 69 -7.53 18.68 18.87
CA TRP A 69 -8.11 19.51 19.91
C TRP A 69 -7.51 20.91 20.05
N HIS A 70 -6.29 21.18 19.54
CA HIS A 70 -5.62 22.46 19.79
C HIS A 70 -6.17 23.64 18.97
N TRP A 71 -7.02 23.38 17.96
CA TRP A 71 -7.64 24.44 17.15
C TRP A 71 -8.96 24.96 17.75
N SER A 72 -9.51 24.30 18.77
CA SER A 72 -10.81 24.69 19.32
C SER A 72 -10.74 25.82 20.35
N TRP A 73 -9.56 26.18 20.89
CA TRP A 73 -9.46 27.19 21.96
C TRP A 73 -8.84 28.53 21.50
N PHE A 74 -8.01 28.54 20.45
CA PHE A 74 -7.36 29.78 19.97
C PHE A 74 -8.23 30.65 19.04
N GLY A 75 -9.56 30.49 19.04
CA GLY A 75 -10.48 31.22 18.15
C GLY A 75 -11.53 32.11 18.83
N ALA A 76 -11.55 32.20 20.17
CA ALA A 76 -12.61 32.90 20.90
C ALA A 76 -12.10 34.05 21.79
N CYS A 77 -11.22 34.91 21.25
CA CYS A 77 -10.93 36.19 21.89
C CYS A 77 -10.88 37.29 20.82
N GLY A 78 -11.87 38.19 20.88
CA GLY A 78 -11.89 39.45 20.14
C GLY A 78 -13.19 39.68 19.37
N LYS A 79 -14.16 40.39 19.98
CA LYS A 79 -14.29 41.84 19.79
C LYS A 79 -15.48 42.34 20.61
N ASP A 80 -15.19 43.11 21.66
CA ASP A 80 -16.15 44.05 22.22
C ASP A 80 -16.44 45.12 21.15
N SER A 81 -17.71 45.40 20.88
CA SER A 81 -18.23 46.76 20.61
C SER A 81 -19.75 46.81 20.61
#